data_AF-A0A5R1NXX0-F1
#
_entry.id   AF-A0A5R1NXX0-F1
#
_cell.length_a   1.000
_cell.length_b   1.000
_cell.length_c   1.000
_cell.angle_alpha   90.00
_cell.angle_beta   90.00
_cell.angle_gamma   90.00
#
_symmetry.space_group_name_H-M   'P 1'
#
loop_
_entity.id
_entity.type
_entity.pdbx_description
1 polymer ?
#
loop_
_entity_poly.entity_id
_entity_poly.type
_entity_poly.pdbx_seq_one_letter_code
_entity_poly.pdbx_strand_id
1 'polypeptide(L)'
;MARKVVDEPSEEVVANARIARESNRGPFARLSLFIKQVFAELRKVVTPTRKELLSYTGVVLVFVIIMMGIVSAMDWVFGLAVLYVFGTPG
;
A
#
# COMPACT_ATOMS: atom_id res chain seq x y z
N MET A 1 39.61 -26.92 -50.81
CA MET A 1 38.57 -26.79 -49.76
C MET A 1 39.16 -26.06 -48.58
N ALA A 2 38.72 -24.84 -48.26
CA ALA A 2 39.09 -24.17 -47.02
C ALA A 2 38.08 -23.08 -46.68
N ARG A 3 37.13 -23.41 -45.79
CA ARG A 3 36.29 -22.43 -45.09
C ARG A 3 35.97 -22.96 -43.71
N LYS A 4 36.75 -22.54 -42.72
CA LYS A 4 36.47 -22.63 -41.27
C LYS A 4 37.36 -21.60 -40.55
N VAL A 5 36.97 -20.33 -40.57
CA VAL A 5 37.70 -19.25 -39.84
C VAL A 5 36.73 -18.24 -39.21
N VAL A 6 35.45 -18.58 -39.00
CA VAL A 6 34.49 -17.61 -38.40
C VAL A 6 33.45 -18.31 -37.52
N ASP A 7 33.83 -19.00 -36.43
CA ASP A 7 32.79 -19.58 -35.53
C ASP A 7 33.07 -19.57 -34.01
N GLU A 8 34.25 -19.20 -33.53
CA GLU A 8 34.57 -19.41 -32.10
C GLU A 8 34.27 -18.26 -31.10
N PRO A 9 34.30 -16.95 -31.42
CA PRO A 9 34.12 -15.94 -30.37
C PRO A 9 32.65 -15.67 -30.01
N SER A 10 31.70 -15.90 -30.92
CA SER A 10 30.28 -15.61 -30.68
C SER A 10 29.55 -16.72 -29.91
N GLU A 11 29.87 -17.99 -30.19
CA GLU A 11 29.24 -19.11 -29.49
C GLU A 11 29.66 -19.19 -28.02
N GLU A 12 30.94 -18.95 -27.73
CA GLU A 12 31.45 -18.93 -26.35
C GLU A 12 30.85 -17.79 -25.52
N VAL A 13 30.68 -16.60 -26.10
CA VAL A 13 30.04 -15.46 -25.42
C VAL A 13 28.57 -15.77 -25.13
N VAL A 14 27.86 -16.42 -26.07
CA VAL A 14 26.47 -16.84 -25.88
C VAL A 14 26.35 -17.97 -24.86
N ALA A 15 27.30 -18.91 -24.83
CA ALA A 15 27.35 -19.99 -23.85
C ALA A 15 27.62 -19.46 -22.43
N ASN A 16 28.59 -18.56 -22.28
CA ASN A 16 28.89 -17.90 -21.01
C ASN A 16 27.71 -17.04 -20.50
N ALA A 17 27.01 -16.36 -21.41
CA ALA A 17 25.78 -15.63 -21.08
C ALA A 17 24.62 -16.54 -20.64
N ARG A 18 24.52 -17.77 -21.18
CA ARG A 18 23.52 -18.78 -20.78
C ARG A 18 23.84 -19.36 -19.41
N ILE A 19 25.09 -19.70 -19.14
CA ILE A 19 25.54 -20.21 -17.83
C ILE A 19 25.36 -19.14 -16.75
N ALA A 20 25.70 -17.88 -17.04
CA ALA A 20 25.43 -16.74 -16.16
C ALA A 20 23.93 -16.48 -15.95
N ARG A 21 23.07 -16.76 -16.95
CA ARG A 21 21.60 -16.69 -16.81
C ARG A 21 21.02 -17.83 -15.98
N GLU A 22 21.59 -19.04 -16.07
CA GLU A 22 21.16 -20.20 -15.29
C GLU A 22 21.54 -20.09 -13.82
N SER A 23 22.74 -19.58 -13.49
CA SER A 23 23.14 -19.32 -12.10
C SER A 23 22.28 -18.23 -11.44
N ASN A 24 21.74 -17.29 -12.21
CA ASN A 24 20.85 -16.23 -11.76
C ASN A 24 19.37 -16.65 -11.62
N ARG A 25 19.02 -17.95 -11.63
CA ARG A 25 17.63 -18.44 -11.44
C ARG A 25 17.32 -18.99 -10.03
N GLY A 26 18.22 -18.77 -9.08
CA GLY A 26 18.06 -19.16 -7.68
C GLY A 26 16.91 -18.45 -6.96
N PRO A 27 16.51 -18.92 -5.76
CA PRO A 27 15.41 -18.35 -4.98
C PRO A 27 15.61 -16.86 -4.64
N PHE A 28 16.85 -16.42 -4.42
CA PHE A 28 17.18 -15.00 -4.20
C PHE A 28 16.94 -14.12 -5.43
N ALA A 29 17.19 -14.64 -6.63
CA ALA A 29 16.91 -13.91 -7.85
C ALA A 29 15.41 -13.72 -8.07
N ARG A 30 14.59 -14.73 -7.73
CA ARG A 30 13.12 -14.61 -7.75
C ARG A 30 12.61 -13.58 -6.76
N LEU A 31 13.16 -13.54 -5.54
CA LEU A 31 12.80 -12.54 -4.53
C LEU A 31 13.13 -11.11 -5.01
N SER A 32 14.30 -10.91 -5.62
CA SER A 32 14.67 -9.59 -6.16
C SER A 32 13.77 -9.15 -7.33
N LEU A 33 13.34 -10.09 -8.18
CA LEU A 33 12.37 -9.82 -9.24
C LEU A 33 10.99 -9.47 -8.67
N PHE A 34 10.54 -10.19 -7.63
CA PHE A 34 9.27 -9.91 -6.95
C PHE A 34 9.25 -8.50 -6.34
N ILE A 35 10.30 -8.10 -5.62
CA ILE A 35 10.38 -6.73 -5.06
C ILE A 35 10.36 -5.68 -6.17
N LYS A 36 11.10 -5.91 -7.27
CA LYS A 36 11.04 -5.02 -8.46
C LYS A 36 9.64 -4.90 -9.05
N GLN A 37 8.89 -6.01 -9.10
CA GLN A 37 7.50 -6.02 -9.55
C GLN A 37 6.58 -5.24 -8.59
N VAL A 38 6.72 -5.42 -7.27
CA VAL A 38 5.96 -4.66 -6.26
C VAL A 38 6.19 -3.17 -6.42
N PHE A 39 7.43 -2.70 -6.54
CA PHE A 39 7.72 -1.28 -6.79
C PHE A 39 7.13 -0.78 -8.12
N ALA A 40 7.15 -1.59 -9.18
CA ALA A 40 6.53 -1.24 -10.45
C ALA A 40 5.00 -1.10 -10.33
N GLU A 41 4.36 -1.92 -9.49
CA GLU A 41 2.92 -1.86 -9.23
C GLU A 41 2.56 -0.69 -8.30
N LEU A 42 3.35 -0.45 -7.25
CA LEU A 42 3.18 0.69 -6.35
C LEU A 42 3.30 2.02 -7.08
N ARG A 43 4.11 2.09 -8.15
CA ARG A 43 4.23 3.28 -8.99
C ARG A 43 2.95 3.56 -9.80
N LYS A 44 2.07 2.57 -9.97
CA LYS A 44 0.74 2.76 -10.58
C LYS A 44 -0.30 3.26 -9.58
N VAL A 45 0.02 3.31 -8.30
CA VAL A 45 -0.87 3.92 -7.31
C VAL A 45 -0.89 5.42 -7.56
N VAL A 46 -2.06 5.90 -7.96
CA VAL A 46 -2.31 7.31 -8.20
C VAL A 46 -2.27 8.04 -6.86
N THR A 47 -1.35 9.00 -6.71
CA THR A 47 -1.31 9.83 -5.50
C THR A 47 -2.42 10.88 -5.59
N PRO A 48 -3.25 11.00 -4.54
CA PRO A 48 -4.40 11.89 -4.58
C PRO A 48 -3.95 13.35 -4.63
N THR A 49 -4.75 14.19 -5.29
CA THR A 49 -4.50 15.64 -5.30
C THR A 49 -4.80 16.24 -3.93
N ARG A 50 -4.20 17.39 -3.60
CA ARG A 50 -4.47 18.07 -2.31
C ARG A 50 -5.96 18.37 -2.09
N LYS A 51 -6.72 18.56 -3.18
CA LYS A 51 -8.17 18.82 -3.14
C LYS A 51 -8.96 17.57 -2.72
N GLU A 52 -8.59 16.40 -3.24
CA GLU A 52 -9.20 15.12 -2.83
C GLU A 52 -8.90 14.83 -1.37
N LEU A 53 -7.65 15.02 -0.94
CA LEU A 53 -7.25 14.85 0.47
C LEU A 53 -8.09 15.71 1.40
N LEU A 54 -8.26 17.00 1.09
CA LEU A 54 -9.09 17.90 1.88
C LEU A 54 -10.57 17.50 1.88
N SER A 55 -11.07 16.96 0.76
CA SER A 55 -12.45 16.49 0.68
C SER A 55 -12.67 15.27 1.56
N TYR A 56 -11.76 14.29 1.52
CA TYR A 56 -11.84 13.10 2.37
C TYR A 56 -11.70 13.44 3.85
N THR A 57 -10.74 14.28 4.22
CA THR A 57 -10.60 14.72 5.63
C THR A 57 -11.78 15.58 6.07
N GLY A 58 -12.32 16.42 5.20
CA GLY A 58 -13.52 17.22 5.46
C GLY A 58 -14.76 16.37 5.76
N VAL A 59 -15.01 15.33 4.96
CA VAL A 59 -16.12 14.39 5.21
C VAL A 59 -15.96 13.70 6.56
N VAL A 60 -14.75 13.23 6.90
CA VAL A 60 -14.48 12.60 8.20
C VAL A 60 -14.70 13.58 9.35
N LEU A 61 -14.25 14.84 9.22
CA LEU A 61 -14.48 15.87 10.24
C LEU A 61 -15.96 16.13 10.48
N VAL A 62 -16.76 16.28 9.42
CA VAL A 62 -18.21 16.47 9.52
C VAL A 62 -18.86 15.27 10.21
N PHE A 63 -18.48 14.04 9.83
CA PHE A 63 -18.98 12.82 10.46
C PHE A 63 -18.66 12.78 11.97
N VAL A 64 -17.42 13.12 12.35
CA VAL A 64 -17.00 13.16 13.76
C VAL A 64 -17.80 14.20 14.54
N ILE A 65 -18.03 15.40 13.98
CA ILE A 65 -18.84 16.44 14.63
C ILE A 65 -20.28 15.97 14.86
N ILE A 66 -20.88 15.29 13.89
CA ILE A 66 -22.23 14.72 14.04
C ILE A 66 -22.25 13.70 15.18
N MET A 67 -21.28 12.79 15.22
CA MET A 67 -21.18 11.79 16.30
C MET A 67 -20.96 12.44 17.66
N MET A 68 -20.11 13.47 17.75
CA MET A 68 -19.94 14.25 18.98
C MET A 68 -21.25 14.89 19.43
N GLY A 69 -22.03 15.44 18.49
CA GLY A 69 -23.35 16.02 18.78
C GLY A 69 -24.34 14.99 19.31
N ILE A 70 -24.42 13.82 18.66
CA ILE A 70 -25.30 12.72 19.10
C ILE A 70 -24.91 12.23 20.50
N VAL A 71 -23.62 11.95 20.72
CA VAL A 71 -23.12 11.48 22.01
C VAL A 71 -23.37 12.52 23.09
N SER A 72 -23.06 13.79 22.84
CA SER A 72 -23.29 14.87 23.82
C SER A 72 -24.77 15.04 24.16
N ALA A 73 -25.66 14.97 23.16
CA ALA A 73 -27.10 15.03 23.40
C ALA A 73 -27.58 13.84 24.23
N MET A 74 -27.08 12.65 23.92
CA MET A 74 -27.41 11.43 24.63
C MET A 74 -26.88 11.45 26.07
N ASP A 75 -25.66 11.94 26.29
CA ASP A 75 -25.06 12.15 27.62
C ASP A 75 -25.89 13.13 28.45
N TRP A 76 -26.39 14.21 27.83
CA TRP A 76 -27.26 15.17 28.51
C TRP A 76 -28.59 14.54 28.94
N VAL A 77 -29.23 13.79 28.05
CA VAL A 77 -30.47 13.07 28.35
C VAL A 77 -30.26 12.05 29.47
N PHE A 78 -29.18 11.29 29.43
CA PHE A 78 -28.85 10.35 30.50
C PHE A 78 -28.53 11.05 31.81
N GLY A 79 -27.83 12.18 31.79
CA GLY A 79 -27.59 13.00 32.97
C GLY A 79 -28.90 13.45 33.63
N LEU A 80 -29.86 13.93 32.84
CA LEU A 80 -31.20 14.29 33.33
C LEU A 80 -31.96 13.08 33.87
N ALA A 81 -31.89 11.93 33.18
CA ALA A 81 -32.54 10.70 33.62
C ALA A 81 -31.96 10.20 34.95
N VAL A 82 -30.64 10.26 35.13
CA VAL A 82 -29.96 9.90 36.38
C VAL A 82 -30.38 10.84 37.50
N LEU A 83 -30.40 12.16 37.26
CA LEU A 83 -30.88 13.12 38.25
C LEU A 83 -32.35 12.90 38.59
N TYR A 84 -33.19 12.52 37.63
CA TYR A 84 -34.59 12.23 37.89
C TYR A 84 -34.78 10.95 38.73
N VAL A 85 -34.01 9.89 38.45
CA VAL A 85 -34.13 8.60 39.13
C VAL A 85 -33.45 8.59 40.51
N PHE A 86 -32.30 9.25 40.63
CA PHE A 86 -31.44 9.18 41.82
C PHE A 86 -31.25 10.54 42.53
N GLY A 87 -31.75 11.63 41.96
CA GLY A 87 -31.66 12.97 42.55
C GLY A 87 -32.72 13.18 43.63
N THR A 88 -32.65 12.40 44.70
CA THR A 88 -33.24 12.81 45.99
C THR A 88 -32.25 13.74 46.69
N PRO A 89 -32.64 15.01 46.97
CA PRO A 89 -31.87 15.86 47.87
C PRO A 89 -32.01 15.29 49.29
N GLY A 90 -30.95 14.69 49.80
CA GLY A 90 -30.72 14.57 51.24
C GLY A 90 -30.13 15.86 51.77
#